data_AF-A0A7X7ASJ7-F1
#
_entry.id   AF-A0A7X7ASJ7-F1
#
_cell.length_a   1.000
_cell.length_b   1.000
_cell.length_c   1.000
_cell.angle_alpha   90.00
_cell.angle_beta   90.00
_cell.angle_gamma   90.00
#
_symmetry.space_group_name_H-M   'P 1'
#
loop_
_entity.id
_entity.type
_entity.pdbx_description
1 polymer ?
#
loop_
_entity_poly.entity_id
_entity_poly.type
_entity_poly.pdbx_seq_one_letter_code
_entity_poly.pdbx_strand_id
1 'polypeptide(L)'
;MKYLRYLIMFIITIIVALIIMFYNPNKKYLATYKNEITIYFNIEEEGYLWNYEISNDNLKETSSNNLNWTFVPNKDGEVNLVYYFRNKENVEDYKYKIDYTFKVKRNKIIWTKGYAIGLLEYPNPK
;
A
#
# COMPACT_ATOMS: atom_id res chain seq x y z
N MET A 1 -19.73 -43.87 -28.53
CA MET A 1 -18.74 -43.45 -27.51
C MET A 1 -17.38 -42.97 -28.05
N LYS A 2 -17.11 -42.97 -29.36
CA LYS A 2 -15.77 -42.62 -29.93
C LYS A 2 -15.26 -41.21 -29.56
N TYR A 3 -16.16 -40.26 -29.31
CA TYR A 3 -15.82 -38.87 -29.02
C TYR A 3 -15.95 -38.45 -27.55
N LEU A 4 -16.47 -39.34 -26.69
CA LEU A 4 -16.77 -39.02 -25.29
C LEU A 4 -15.52 -38.58 -24.52
N ARG A 5 -14.39 -39.24 -24.77
CA ARG A 5 -13.09 -38.88 -24.16
C ARG A 5 -12.59 -37.49 -24.56
N TYR A 6 -12.84 -37.08 -25.80
CA TYR A 6 -12.41 -35.78 -26.31
C TYR A 6 -13.32 -34.66 -25.80
N LEU A 7 -14.61 -34.93 -25.68
CA LEU A 7 -15.58 -34.02 -25.07
C LEU A 7 -15.26 -33.76 -23.60
N ILE A 8 -14.94 -34.82 -22.84
CA ILE A 8 -14.54 -34.71 -21.43
C ILE A 8 -13.24 -33.91 -21.30
N MET A 9 -12.22 -34.19 -22.12
CA MET A 9 -10.98 -33.40 -22.11
C MET A 9 -11.24 -31.93 -22.41
N PHE A 10 -12.07 -31.62 -23.42
CA PHE A 10 -12.37 -30.25 -23.82
C PHE A 10 -13.08 -29.46 -22.70
N ILE A 11 -14.05 -30.08 -22.02
CA ILE A 11 -14.76 -29.46 -20.89
C ILE A 11 -13.79 -29.19 -19.73
N ILE A 12 -12.91 -30.15 -19.40
CA ILE A 12 -11.90 -29.97 -18.35
C ILE A 12 -10.95 -28.82 -18.71
N THR A 13 -10.48 -28.75 -19.95
CA THR A 13 -9.59 -27.66 -20.40
C THR A 13 -10.26 -26.29 -20.30
N ILE A 14 -11.54 -26.18 -20.66
CA ILE A 14 -12.30 -24.94 -20.51
C ILE A 14 -12.41 -24.54 -19.04
N ILE A 15 -12.72 -25.49 -18.14
CA ILE A 15 -12.82 -25.21 -16.69
C ILE A 15 -11.47 -24.72 -16.14
N VAL A 16 -10.37 -25.37 -16.49
CA VAL A 16 -9.02 -24.95 -16.06
C VAL A 16 -8.67 -23.58 -16.61
N ALA A 17 -9.00 -23.28 -17.87
CA ALA A 17 -8.77 -21.97 -18.46
C ALA A 17 -9.59 -20.87 -17.77
N LEU A 18 -10.86 -21.14 -17.46
CA LEU A 18 -11.73 -20.23 -16.69
C LEU A 18 -11.16 -19.99 -15.28
N ILE A 19 -10.71 -21.04 -14.60
CA ILE A 19 -10.05 -20.90 -13.30
C ILE A 19 -8.83 -20.00 -13.45
N ILE A 20 -7.93 -20.23 -14.39
CA ILE A 20 -6.73 -19.38 -14.56
C ILE A 20 -7.09 -17.91 -14.88
N MET A 21 -8.12 -17.68 -15.70
CA MET A 21 -8.59 -16.33 -16.04
C MET A 21 -9.16 -15.57 -14.85
N PHE A 22 -10.02 -16.22 -14.04
CA PHE A 22 -10.72 -15.56 -12.93
C PHE A 22 -9.97 -15.64 -11.59
N TYR A 23 -9.12 -16.64 -11.39
CA TYR A 23 -8.24 -16.79 -10.22
C TYR A 23 -6.85 -16.18 -10.44
N ASN A 24 -6.64 -15.31 -11.44
CA ASN A 24 -5.38 -14.58 -11.57
C ASN A 24 -5.20 -13.67 -10.33
N PRO A 25 -4.40 -14.08 -9.34
CA PRO A 25 -4.41 -13.50 -8.00
C PRO A 25 -3.42 -12.34 -7.90
N ASN A 26 -2.99 -11.81 -9.04
CA ASN A 26 -2.08 -10.69 -9.15
C ASN A 26 -2.79 -9.41 -8.73
N LYS A 27 -3.16 -9.32 -7.44
CA LYS A 27 -3.05 -8.07 -6.71
C LYS A 27 -1.59 -7.65 -6.87
N LYS A 28 -1.31 -6.88 -7.93
CA LYS A 28 0.02 -6.33 -8.19
C LYS A 28 0.34 -5.48 -6.98
N TYR A 29 1.21 -6.00 -6.12
CA TYR A 29 1.81 -5.21 -5.06
C TYR A 29 2.66 -4.15 -5.73
N LEU A 30 2.58 -2.93 -5.23
CA LEU A 30 3.43 -1.83 -5.68
C LEU A 30 4.87 -2.08 -5.23
N ALA A 31 5.05 -2.52 -3.98
CA ALA A 31 6.34 -2.91 -3.42
C ALA A 31 6.17 -3.89 -2.24
N THR A 32 7.26 -4.53 -1.83
CA THR A 32 7.32 -5.35 -0.60
C THR A 32 8.60 -5.04 0.15
N TYR A 33 8.44 -4.72 1.43
CA TYR A 33 9.52 -4.34 2.34
C TYR A 33 9.65 -5.39 3.44
N LYS A 34 10.89 -5.63 3.87
CA LYS A 34 11.22 -6.62 4.90
C LYS A 34 11.60 -5.90 6.18
N ASN A 35 10.96 -6.27 7.27
CA ASN A 35 11.16 -5.80 8.65
C ASN A 35 10.77 -4.34 8.92
N GLU A 36 10.94 -3.41 7.99
CA GLU A 36 10.57 -2.01 8.18
C GLU A 36 10.25 -1.32 6.86
N ILE A 37 9.60 -0.16 6.96
CA ILE A 37 9.48 0.85 5.90
C ILE A 37 9.88 2.20 6.46
N THR A 38 10.45 3.03 5.61
CA THR A 38 10.79 4.42 5.91
C THR A 38 10.18 5.31 4.84
N ILE A 39 9.33 6.25 5.26
CA ILE A 39 8.65 7.21 4.38
C ILE A 39 9.32 8.56 4.56
N TYR A 40 9.89 9.07 3.48
CA TYR A 40 10.65 10.32 3.44
C TYR A 40 9.99 11.33 2.49
N PHE A 41 9.83 12.56 2.94
CA PHE A 41 9.42 13.70 2.13
C PHE A 41 10.57 14.70 2.00
N ASN A 42 10.76 15.26 0.81
CA ASN A 42 11.78 16.28 0.54
C ASN A 42 11.15 17.68 0.36
N ILE A 43 9.99 17.92 0.97
CA ILE A 43 9.24 19.16 0.84
C ILE A 43 9.17 19.82 2.21
N GLU A 44 9.80 20.98 2.30
CA GLU A 44 9.73 21.89 3.45
C GLU A 44 9.22 23.24 2.97
N GLU A 45 8.30 23.84 3.72
CA GLU A 45 7.78 25.17 3.44
C GLU A 45 7.49 25.88 4.77
N GLU A 46 7.83 27.16 4.84
CA GLU A 46 7.57 27.96 6.04
C GLU A 46 6.05 28.02 6.32
N GLY A 47 5.68 27.82 7.58
CA GLY A 47 4.27 27.77 7.99
C GLY A 47 3.56 26.44 7.72
N TYR A 48 4.21 25.44 7.13
CA TYR A 48 3.63 24.11 6.90
C TYR A 48 4.40 23.00 7.65
N LEU A 49 3.71 21.90 7.95
CA LEU A 49 4.28 20.70 8.53
C LEU A 49 3.65 19.45 7.94
N TRP A 50 4.43 18.38 7.94
CA TRP A 50 3.93 17.04 7.69
C TRP A 50 3.36 16.42 8.97
N ASN A 51 2.20 15.80 8.85
CA ASN A 51 1.59 14.99 9.88
C ASN A 51 1.01 13.72 9.26
N TYR A 52 0.78 12.69 10.07
CA TYR A 52 0.22 11.43 9.58
C TYR A 52 -0.94 10.94 10.45
N GLU A 53 -1.80 10.15 9.82
CA GLU A 53 -2.90 9.42 10.45
C GLU A 53 -2.73 7.95 10.09
N ILE A 54 -2.81 7.07 11.09
CA ILE A 54 -2.75 5.62 10.89
C ILE A 54 -4.06 4.98 11.35
N SER A 55 -4.65 4.16 10.50
CA SER A 55 -5.98 3.57 10.74
C SER A 55 -6.02 2.52 11.85
N ASN A 56 -4.89 1.86 12.15
CA ASN A 56 -4.79 0.83 13.19
C ASN A 56 -3.32 0.61 13.59
N ASP A 57 -3.08 -0.31 14.53
CA ASP A 57 -1.77 -0.59 15.08
C ASP A 57 -1.02 -1.74 14.38
N ASN A 58 -1.37 -2.11 13.14
CA ASN A 58 -0.66 -3.17 12.41
C ASN A 58 0.78 -2.79 12.04
N LEU A 59 1.06 -1.48 11.93
CA LEU A 59 2.41 -0.92 11.90
C LEU A 59 2.68 -0.17 13.19
N LYS A 60 3.93 -0.25 13.66
CA LYS A 60 4.40 0.48 14.83
C LYS A 60 5.50 1.44 14.41
N GLU A 61 5.33 2.73 14.74
CA GLU A 61 6.39 3.72 14.58
C GLU A 61 7.57 3.37 15.51
N THR A 62 8.79 3.40 14.96
CA THR A 62 10.03 3.22 15.72
C THR A 62 10.88 4.48 15.78
N SER A 63 10.76 5.34 14.78
CA SER A 63 11.49 6.60 14.69
C SER A 63 10.72 7.58 13.82
N SER A 64 10.73 8.85 14.21
CA SER A 64 10.18 9.93 13.41
C SER A 64 11.04 11.20 13.54
N ASN A 65 11.08 11.95 12.44
CA ASN A 65 11.50 13.34 12.41
C ASN A 65 10.53 14.13 11.50
N ASN A 66 10.75 15.44 11.31
CA ASN A 66 9.83 16.30 10.56
C ASN A 66 9.58 15.88 9.09
N LEU A 67 10.44 15.05 8.51
CA LEU A 67 10.40 14.64 7.11
C LEU A 67 10.42 13.12 6.91
N ASN A 68 10.60 12.35 7.96
CA ASN A 68 10.90 10.93 7.88
C ASN A 68 10.21 10.15 8.99
N TRP A 69 9.54 9.07 8.62
CA TRP A 69 8.90 8.16 9.57
C TRP A 69 9.25 6.72 9.24
N THR A 70 9.74 5.99 10.23
CA THR A 70 10.08 4.58 10.13
C THR A 70 9.07 3.73 10.90
N PHE A 71 8.56 2.69 10.24
CA PHE A 71 7.59 1.76 10.80
C PHE A 71 8.06 0.32 10.67
N VAL A 72 7.76 -0.48 11.69
CA VAL A 72 7.96 -1.94 11.69
C VAL A 72 6.62 -2.67 11.74
N PRO A 73 6.52 -3.92 11.25
CA PRO A 73 5.39 -4.79 11.47
C PRO A 73 5.07 -4.97 12.96
N ASN A 74 3.80 -4.89 13.31
CA ASN A 74 3.31 -5.18 14.66
C ASN A 74 2.27 -6.31 14.66
N LYS A 75 1.22 -6.18 13.84
CA LYS A 75 0.16 -7.20 13.69
C LYS A 75 -0.14 -7.47 12.22
N ASP A 76 -0.55 -8.70 11.92
CA ASP A 76 -0.99 -9.07 10.58
C ASP A 76 -2.32 -8.40 10.25
N GLY A 77 -2.43 -7.82 9.05
CA GLY A 77 -3.65 -7.15 8.61
C GLY A 77 -3.41 -6.08 7.56
N GLU A 78 -4.48 -5.41 7.14
CA GLU A 78 -4.41 -4.23 6.28
C GLU A 78 -4.33 -2.97 7.13
N VAL A 79 -3.60 -1.96 6.66
CA VAL A 79 -3.45 -0.67 7.33
C VAL A 79 -3.35 0.44 6.30
N ASN A 80 -4.14 1.49 6.51
CA ASN A 80 -4.03 2.75 5.80
C ASN A 80 -3.17 3.72 6.63
N LEU A 81 -2.21 4.33 5.97
CA LEU A 81 -1.32 5.35 6.49
C LEU A 81 -1.41 6.58 5.59
N VAL A 82 -1.91 7.68 6.13
CA VAL A 82 -2.21 8.90 5.39
C VAL A 82 -1.34 10.03 5.89
N TYR A 83 -0.63 10.70 5.00
CA TYR A 83 0.16 11.89 5.29
C TYR A 83 -0.52 13.14 4.75
N TYR A 84 -0.35 14.23 5.47
CA TYR A 84 -0.83 15.55 5.08
C TYR A 84 0.29 16.57 5.26
N PHE A 85 0.39 17.51 4.32
CA PHE A 85 1.21 18.70 4.45
C PHE A 85 0.29 19.89 4.75
N ARG A 86 0.17 20.22 6.03
CA ARG A 86 -0.85 21.15 6.56
C ARG A 86 -0.23 22.45 7.01
N ASN A 87 -1.03 23.52 6.95
CA ASN A 87 -0.65 24.79 7.55
C ASN A 87 -0.64 24.65 9.09
N LYS A 88 0.39 25.15 9.75
CA LYS A 88 0.54 25.14 11.21
C LYS A 88 -0.59 25.88 11.93
N GLU A 89 -1.09 26.95 11.32
CA GLU A 89 -2.13 27.83 11.87
C GLU A 89 -3.55 27.36 11.50
N ASN A 90 -3.70 26.60 10.41
CA ASN A 90 -4.97 26.02 9.99
C ASN A 90 -4.81 24.56 9.55
N VAL A 91 -5.01 23.65 10.51
CA VAL A 91 -4.84 22.20 10.31
C VAL A 91 -5.94 21.53 9.47
N GLU A 92 -7.01 22.26 9.11
CA GLU A 92 -8.01 21.75 8.17
C GLU A 92 -7.58 21.95 6.70
N ASP A 93 -6.67 22.90 6.46
CA ASP A 93 -6.14 23.18 5.14
C ASP A 93 -4.84 22.39 4.88
N TYR A 94 -4.82 21.61 3.81
CA TYR A 94 -3.67 20.82 3.38
C TYR A 94 -3.34 21.09 1.91
N LYS A 95 -2.06 21.29 1.62
CA LYS A 95 -1.55 21.39 0.25
C LYS A 95 -1.38 20.03 -0.40
N TYR A 96 -0.88 19.07 0.37
CA TYR A 96 -0.60 17.72 -0.10
C TYR A 96 -1.25 16.69 0.80
N LYS A 97 -1.75 15.62 0.18
CA LYS A 97 -2.26 14.42 0.86
C LYS A 97 -1.72 13.19 0.18
N ILE A 98 -1.27 12.21 0.96
CA ILE A 98 -0.70 10.96 0.45
C ILE A 98 -1.28 9.81 1.24
N ASP A 99 -1.91 8.84 0.57
CA ASP A 99 -2.58 7.70 1.17
C ASP A 99 -1.88 6.40 0.73
N TYR A 100 -1.35 5.66 1.71
CA TYR A 100 -0.78 4.34 1.51
C TYR A 100 -1.65 3.25 2.14
N THR A 101 -2.04 2.26 1.34
CA THR A 101 -2.59 1.01 1.87
C THR A 101 -1.52 -0.08 1.88
N PHE A 102 -1.14 -0.51 3.08
CA PHE A 102 -0.23 -1.63 3.30
C PHE A 102 -0.97 -2.87 3.79
N LYS A 103 -0.42 -4.03 3.46
CA LYS A 103 -0.76 -5.30 4.06
C LYS A 103 0.45 -5.83 4.82
N VAL A 104 0.31 -5.96 6.14
CA VAL A 104 1.32 -6.54 7.02
C VAL A 104 1.10 -8.04 7.12
N LYS A 105 2.17 -8.82 6.93
CA LYS A 105 2.16 -10.27 7.07
C LYS A 105 3.50 -10.75 7.61
N ARG A 106 3.52 -11.26 8.84
CA ARG A 106 4.73 -11.61 9.59
C ARG A 106 5.65 -10.40 9.69
N ASN A 107 6.87 -10.51 9.14
CA ASN A 107 7.86 -9.44 9.08
C ASN A 107 7.88 -8.71 7.74
N LYS A 108 6.81 -8.77 6.95
CA LYS A 108 6.73 -8.10 5.65
C LYS A 108 5.65 -7.02 5.66
N ILE A 109 5.98 -5.89 5.06
CA ILE A 109 5.05 -4.80 4.79
C ILE A 109 4.88 -4.75 3.28
N ILE A 110 3.67 -4.99 2.80
CA ILE A 110 3.37 -5.11 1.37
C ILE A 110 2.57 -3.88 0.96
N TRP A 111 3.11 -3.05 0.08
CA TRP A 111 2.41 -1.88 -0.41
C TRP A 111 1.43 -2.30 -1.51
N THR A 112 0.13 -2.05 -1.28
CA THR A 112 -0.94 -2.56 -2.14
C THR A 112 -1.64 -1.47 -2.95
N LYS A 113 -1.74 -0.25 -2.43
CA LYS A 113 -2.35 0.91 -3.09
C LYS A 113 -1.72 2.20 -2.61
N GLY A 114 -1.62 3.19 -3.49
CA GLY A 114 -1.13 4.52 -3.18
C GLY A 114 -1.96 5.57 -3.93
N TYR A 115 -2.28 6.69 -3.29
CA TYR A 115 -2.95 7.82 -3.91
C TYR A 115 -2.45 9.15 -3.34
N ALA A 116 -2.13 10.13 -4.20
CA ALA A 116 -1.68 11.44 -3.76
C ALA A 116 -2.46 12.57 -4.43
N ILE A 117 -2.64 13.67 -3.68
CA ILE A 117 -3.23 14.92 -4.15
C ILE A 117 -2.18 16.02 -4.05
N GLY A 118 -2.06 16.83 -5.10
CA GLY A 118 -1.21 18.03 -5.14
C GLY A 118 0.27 17.78 -5.46
N LEU A 119 0.73 16.52 -5.47
CA LEU A 119 2.12 16.18 -5.78
C LEU A 119 2.32 15.79 -7.25
N LEU A 120 3.43 16.22 -7.84
CA LEU A 120 3.86 15.83 -9.19
C LEU A 120 4.45 14.41 -9.22
N GLU A 121 5.06 13.96 -8.13
CA GLU A 121 5.63 12.62 -7.99
C GLU A 121 5.18 11.98 -6.67
N TYR A 122 4.83 10.70 -6.74
CA TYR A 122 4.38 9.94 -5.58
C TYR A 122 5.60 9.40 -4.80
N PRO A 123 5.78 9.75 -3.52
CA PRO A 123 6.94 9.30 -2.75
C PRO A 123 6.89 7.78 -2.53
N ASN A 124 7.94 7.10 -2.99
CA ASN A 124 8.09 5.67 -2.80
C ASN A 124 8.73 5.39 -1.42
N PRO A 125 8.09 4.61 -0.53
CA PRO A 125 8.70 4.19 0.72
C PRO A 125 9.98 3.39 0.45
N LYS A 126 10.94 3.47 1.36
CA LYS A 126 12.21 2.74 1.30
C LYS A 126 12.31 1.67 2.37
#